data_AF-A0AAE8MXS2-F1
#
_entry.id   AF-A0AAE8MXS2-F1
#
_cell.length_a   1.000
_cell.length_b   1.000
_cell.length_c   1.000
_cell.angle_alpha   90.00
_cell.angle_beta   90.00
_cell.angle_gamma   90.00
#
_symmetry.space_group_name_H-M   'P 1'
#
loop_
_entity.id
_entity.type
_entity.pdbx_description
1 polymer ?
#
loop_
_entity_poly.entity_id
_entity_poly.type
_entity_poly.pdbx_seq_one_letter_code
_entity_poly.pdbx_strand_id
1 'polypeptide(L)'
;MNDPGGQQRQSPSARRPPAPITSLPNNQGITYEKPLPTLPLKQMRSPPPTHHAPEPPCLNKSLPALPRRSAAEARDIRHDAPMNPPTVSRVVTWLGENLAHIPYAVTGVACLIMHGFGGRLPTHVSVLCPEHCKNVMRSWAAARGVVLYPTEKEFGVLLAGEKSHVRRVRMKFVSEEGFAGIETVYMRKGRVLSLTTLVDVLAEEFMEMTGDRTGEGRLLLGGGIIWAAERLVEMGPEGLD
;
A
#
# COMPACT_ATOMS: atom_id res chain seq x y z
N MET A 1 47.90 5.53 -58.73
CA MET A 1 46.53 5.73 -59.22
C MET A 1 45.65 6.00 -58.01
N ASN A 2 45.28 7.28 -57.91
CA ASN A 2 44.14 7.94 -57.28
C ASN A 2 43.77 7.72 -55.81
N ASP A 3 44.01 8.83 -55.09
CA ASP A 3 43.34 9.49 -53.97
C ASP A 3 41.89 9.13 -53.57
N PRO A 4 41.53 9.48 -52.31
CA PRO A 4 40.32 9.09 -51.62
C PRO A 4 39.16 10.08 -51.81
N GLY A 5 37.97 9.53 -52.07
CA GLY A 5 36.72 10.28 -52.10
C GLY A 5 36.11 10.37 -50.70
N GLY A 6 36.27 11.54 -50.06
CA GLY A 6 35.52 11.91 -48.87
C GLY A 6 34.02 11.98 -49.14
N GLN A 7 33.22 11.52 -48.18
CA GLN A 7 31.80 11.84 -48.13
C GLN A 7 31.49 12.66 -46.87
N GLN A 8 30.88 13.80 -47.18
CA GLN A 8 30.51 14.88 -46.30
C GLN A 8 29.53 14.47 -45.21
N ARG A 9 29.80 15.06 -44.05
CA ARG A 9 28.87 15.39 -42.97
C ARG A 9 27.48 15.73 -43.50
N GLN A 10 26.48 14.97 -43.08
CA GLN A 10 25.10 15.46 -43.04
C GLN A 10 24.79 15.94 -41.63
N SER A 11 24.70 17.25 -41.49
CA SER A 11 24.19 17.93 -40.29
C SER A 11 22.70 17.60 -40.11
N PRO A 12 22.21 17.27 -38.90
CA PRO A 12 20.79 17.16 -38.66
C PRO A 12 20.15 18.55 -38.73
N SER A 13 19.20 18.68 -39.66
CA SER A 13 18.37 19.87 -39.86
C SER A 13 17.64 20.23 -38.55
N ALA A 14 17.87 21.45 -38.09
CA ALA A 14 17.23 22.05 -36.92
C ALA A 14 15.71 22.07 -37.11
N ARG A 15 14.99 21.29 -36.29
CA ARG A 15 13.53 21.40 -36.20
C ARG A 15 13.18 22.76 -35.60
N ARG A 16 12.39 23.53 -36.34
CA ARG A 16 11.78 24.79 -35.89
C ARG A 16 10.96 24.55 -34.60
N PRO A 17 11.04 25.46 -33.62
CA PRO A 17 10.13 25.45 -32.48
C PRO A 17 8.70 25.83 -32.92
N PRO A 18 7.66 25.23 -32.35
CA PRO A 18 6.29 25.69 -32.55
C PRO A 18 6.09 27.07 -31.92
N ALA A 19 5.28 27.90 -32.58
CA ALA A 19 4.95 29.27 -32.18
C ALA A 19 4.23 29.32 -30.81
N PRO A 20 4.40 30.42 -30.04
CA PRO A 20 3.74 30.59 -28.75
C PRO A 20 2.22 30.78 -28.95
N ILE A 21 1.43 29.92 -28.31
CA ILE A 21 -0.03 30.10 -28.24
C ILE A 21 -0.30 31.24 -27.26
N THR A 22 -0.95 32.24 -27.82
CA THR A 22 -1.45 33.45 -27.20
C THR A 22 -2.37 33.17 -26.02
N SER A 23 -2.25 34.06 -25.04
CA SER A 23 -3.03 34.25 -23.82
C SER A 23 -4.54 34.04 -23.89
N LEU A 24 -5.05 33.56 -22.74
CA LEU A 24 -6.42 33.58 -22.21
C LEU A 24 -7.35 34.71 -22.71
N PRO A 25 -8.64 34.41 -22.87
CA PRO A 25 -9.71 35.28 -22.43
C PRO A 25 -10.22 34.88 -21.04
N ASN A 26 -10.32 35.93 -20.24
CA ASN A 26 -10.80 36.05 -18.88
C ASN A 26 -12.32 35.80 -18.75
N ASN A 27 -12.74 35.28 -17.60
CA ASN A 27 -14.04 35.41 -16.93
C ASN A 27 -15.33 35.48 -17.76
N GLN A 28 -16.13 34.42 -17.68
CA GLN A 28 -17.57 34.56 -17.42
C GLN A 28 -17.98 33.58 -16.31
N GLY A 29 -18.60 34.15 -15.28
CA GLY A 29 -18.84 33.50 -13.99
C GLY A 29 -19.92 32.43 -14.03
N ILE A 30 -19.75 31.47 -13.13
CA ILE A 30 -20.85 30.64 -12.64
C ILE A 30 -20.73 30.59 -11.12
N THR A 31 -21.37 31.56 -10.48
CA THR A 31 -21.78 31.52 -9.08
C THR A 31 -22.93 30.52 -8.96
N TYR A 32 -22.72 29.44 -8.22
CA TYR A 32 -23.81 28.67 -7.62
C TYR A 32 -23.79 28.91 -6.10
N GLU A 33 -24.17 30.12 -5.69
CA GLU A 33 -24.76 30.30 -4.37
C GLU A 33 -26.22 29.83 -4.45
N LYS A 34 -26.59 28.88 -3.60
CA LYS A 34 -27.98 28.52 -3.36
C LYS A 34 -28.41 29.21 -2.07
N PRO A 35 -29.28 30.23 -2.10
CA PRO A 35 -29.70 30.91 -0.89
C PRO A 35 -30.61 30.00 -0.03
N LEU A 36 -30.33 29.91 1.26
CA LEU A 36 -31.27 29.39 2.24
C LEU A 36 -32.50 30.32 2.34
N PRO A 37 -33.72 29.77 2.52
CA PRO A 37 -34.91 30.59 2.74
C PRO A 37 -34.85 31.30 4.10
N THR A 38 -34.90 32.63 4.05
CA THR A 38 -35.06 33.55 5.18
C THR A 38 -36.48 33.46 5.74
N LEU A 39 -36.59 33.15 7.04
CA LEU A 39 -37.84 33.26 7.80
C LEU A 39 -38.05 34.71 8.28
N PRO A 40 -39.29 35.23 8.31
CA PRO A 40 -39.57 36.62 8.65
C PRO A 40 -39.37 36.93 10.15
N LEU A 41 -38.58 37.97 10.40
CA LEU A 41 -38.43 38.64 11.70
C LEU A 41 -39.62 39.58 11.93
N LYS A 42 -40.52 39.23 12.86
CA LYS A 42 -41.21 40.18 13.76
C LYS A 42 -42.06 39.42 14.78
N GLN A 43 -41.59 39.40 16.03
CA GLN A 43 -42.31 39.99 17.16
C GLN A 43 -41.47 39.87 18.43
N MET A 44 -41.06 41.03 18.94
CA MET A 44 -40.53 41.20 20.29
C MET A 44 -41.55 40.68 21.31
N ARG A 45 -41.14 39.71 22.12
CA ARG A 45 -41.70 39.50 23.46
C ARG A 45 -40.54 39.34 24.44
N SER A 46 -40.76 39.97 25.58
CA SER A 46 -39.90 40.23 26.74
C SER A 46 -39.14 39.02 27.30
N PRO A 47 -38.04 39.25 28.05
CA PRO A 47 -37.26 38.19 28.66
C PRO A 47 -38.03 37.51 29.81
N PRO A 48 -38.02 36.16 29.89
CA PRO A 48 -38.51 35.45 31.07
C PRO A 48 -37.46 35.46 32.20
N PRO A 49 -37.88 35.29 33.46
CA PRO A 49 -37.04 35.45 34.64
C PRO A 49 -35.98 34.35 34.77
N THR A 50 -34.86 34.74 35.36
CA THR A 50 -33.68 33.94 35.71
C THR A 50 -34.08 32.70 36.52
N HIS A 51 -34.11 31.54 35.87
CA HIS A 51 -34.11 30.24 36.55
C HIS A 51 -32.71 29.63 36.43
N HIS A 52 -32.16 29.26 37.58
CA HIS A 52 -30.89 28.56 37.78
C HIS A 52 -30.61 27.51 36.69
N ALA A 53 -29.48 27.67 36.00
CA ALA A 53 -28.92 26.62 35.16
C ALA A 53 -28.45 25.46 36.07
N PRO A 54 -28.89 24.22 35.85
CA PRO A 54 -28.17 23.06 36.36
C PRO A 54 -26.90 22.87 35.53
N GLU A 55 -25.78 22.69 36.22
CA GLU A 55 -24.47 22.38 35.62
C GLU A 55 -24.56 21.21 34.63
N PRO A 56 -23.79 21.23 33.52
CA PRO A 56 -23.71 20.09 32.63
C PRO A 56 -23.10 18.89 33.38
N PRO A 57 -23.71 17.70 33.33
CA PRO A 57 -23.10 16.51 33.93
C PRO A 57 -21.78 16.22 33.21
N CYS A 58 -20.69 16.31 33.97
CA CYS A 58 -19.35 15.87 33.60
C CYS A 58 -19.41 14.41 33.19
N LEU A 59 -19.53 14.14 31.88
CA LEU A 59 -19.58 12.79 31.35
C LEU A 59 -18.15 12.22 31.28
N ASN A 60 -17.54 11.99 32.43
CA ASN A 60 -16.33 11.17 32.58
C ASN A 60 -16.71 9.70 32.35
N LYS A 61 -17.00 9.34 31.10
CA LYS A 61 -16.95 7.95 30.67
C LYS A 61 -15.50 7.67 30.31
N SER A 62 -14.74 7.23 31.30
CA SER A 62 -13.43 6.61 31.10
C SER A 62 -13.55 5.60 29.96
N LEU A 63 -12.90 5.91 28.83
CA LEU A 63 -12.69 4.93 27.78
C LEU A 63 -12.04 3.70 28.42
N PRO A 64 -12.48 2.47 28.12
CA PRO A 64 -11.78 1.29 28.60
C PRO A 64 -10.33 1.37 28.12
N ALA A 65 -9.40 1.46 29.07
CA ALA A 65 -7.99 1.46 28.77
C ALA A 65 -7.68 0.19 27.99
N LEU A 66 -7.21 0.34 26.75
CA LEU A 66 -6.64 -0.77 26.00
C LEU A 66 -5.61 -1.46 26.89
N PRO A 67 -5.55 -2.82 26.90
CA PRO A 67 -4.64 -3.55 27.78
C PRO A 67 -3.22 -2.99 27.64
N ARG A 68 -2.76 -2.29 28.68
CA ARG A 68 -1.44 -1.66 28.70
C ARG A 68 -0.44 -2.78 28.93
N ARG A 69 0.13 -3.28 27.82
CA ARG A 69 1.12 -4.37 27.81
C ARG A 69 2.23 -4.05 28.82
N SER A 70 2.58 -5.03 29.65
CA SER A 70 3.52 -4.80 30.74
C SER A 70 4.91 -4.48 30.18
N ALA A 71 5.68 -3.62 30.85
CA ALA A 71 7.03 -3.25 30.43
C ALA A 71 7.99 -4.47 30.33
N ALA A 72 7.66 -5.58 30.99
CA ALA A 72 8.38 -6.84 30.91
C ALA A 72 8.16 -7.56 29.56
N GLU A 73 6.94 -7.52 29.01
CA GLU A 73 6.61 -8.14 27.71
C GLU A 73 7.17 -7.38 26.51
N ALA A 74 7.52 -6.11 26.68
CA ALA A 74 8.09 -5.29 25.61
C ALA A 74 9.55 -5.64 25.27
N ARG A 75 10.28 -6.31 26.18
CA ARG A 75 11.73 -6.52 26.06
C ARG A 75 12.16 -7.71 25.22
N ASP A 76 11.26 -8.62 24.84
CA ASP A 76 11.58 -9.82 24.03
C ASP A 76 10.92 -9.81 22.64
N ILE A 77 10.37 -8.67 22.20
CA ILE A 77 9.67 -8.61 20.91
C ILE A 77 10.66 -8.77 19.76
N ARG A 78 10.53 -9.87 19.01
CA ARG A 78 11.32 -10.14 17.79
C ARG A 78 10.56 -9.64 16.56
N HIS A 79 11.20 -8.74 15.81
CA HIS A 79 10.61 -8.05 14.66
C HIS A 79 11.04 -8.58 13.28
N ASP A 80 12.07 -9.44 13.22
CA ASP A 80 12.70 -9.94 11.98
C ASP A 80 12.80 -11.48 11.94
N ALA A 81 12.01 -12.16 12.77
CA ALA A 81 11.98 -13.61 12.79
C ALA A 81 11.43 -14.15 11.45
N PRO A 82 12.13 -15.09 10.76
CA PRO A 82 11.61 -15.74 9.56
C PRO A 82 10.22 -16.33 9.78
N MET A 83 9.35 -16.21 8.78
CA MET A 83 7.97 -16.69 8.82
C MET A 83 7.84 -17.95 7.99
N ASN A 84 7.43 -19.05 8.64
CA ASN A 84 7.06 -20.28 7.94
C ASN A 84 5.73 -20.09 7.17
N PRO A 85 5.38 -20.98 6.23
CA PRO A 85 4.17 -20.84 5.42
C PRO A 85 2.86 -20.70 6.23
N PRO A 86 2.65 -21.45 7.34
CA PRO A 86 1.48 -21.22 8.20
C PRO A 86 1.44 -19.81 8.79
N THR A 87 2.57 -19.26 9.21
CA THR A 87 2.65 -17.89 9.74
C THR A 87 2.32 -16.87 8.66
N VAL A 88 2.86 -17.02 7.45
CA VAL A 88 2.54 -16.15 6.30
C VAL A 88 1.05 -16.19 6.04
N SER A 89 0.46 -17.39 5.95
CA SER A 89 -0.99 -17.55 5.75
C SER A 89 -1.81 -16.82 6.82
N ARG A 90 -1.39 -16.85 8.08
CA ARG A 90 -2.11 -16.16 9.17
C ARG A 90 -2.01 -14.64 9.06
N VAL A 91 -0.87 -14.09 8.62
CA VAL A 91 -0.73 -12.66 8.33
C VAL A 91 -1.64 -12.27 7.17
N VAL A 92 -1.68 -13.07 6.09
CA VAL A 92 -2.58 -12.85 4.94
C VAL A 92 -4.05 -12.87 5.37
N THR A 93 -4.44 -13.83 6.21
CA THR A 93 -5.78 -13.86 6.81
C THR A 93 -6.07 -12.61 7.63
N TRP A 94 -5.12 -12.18 8.47
CA TRP A 94 -5.29 -10.97 9.27
C TRP A 94 -5.50 -9.73 8.38
N LEU A 95 -4.74 -9.60 7.30
CA LEU A 95 -4.91 -8.51 6.32
C LEU A 95 -6.31 -8.56 5.70
N GLY A 96 -6.76 -9.74 5.30
CA GLY A 96 -8.08 -9.96 4.72
C GLY A 96 -9.22 -9.58 5.66
N GLU A 97 -9.13 -9.96 6.93
CA GLU A 97 -10.19 -9.69 7.91
C GLU A 97 -10.23 -8.22 8.36
N ASN A 98 -9.08 -7.55 8.40
CA ASN A 98 -8.98 -6.22 9.00
C ASN A 98 -8.92 -5.09 7.98
N LEU A 99 -8.45 -5.37 6.76
CA LEU A 99 -8.16 -4.37 5.73
C LEU A 99 -8.81 -4.70 4.37
N ALA A 100 -9.79 -5.62 4.30
CA ALA A 100 -10.47 -5.97 3.05
C ALA A 100 -11.00 -4.77 2.24
N HIS A 101 -11.44 -3.72 2.94
CA HIS A 101 -12.03 -2.51 2.36
C HIS A 101 -10.99 -1.53 1.76
N ILE A 102 -9.70 -1.74 2.01
CA ILE A 102 -8.61 -0.88 1.50
C ILE A 102 -7.98 -1.59 0.32
N PRO A 103 -7.76 -0.97 -0.86
CA PRO A 103 -7.08 -1.63 -1.97
C PRO A 103 -5.64 -2.00 -1.59
N TYR A 104 -5.33 -3.30 -1.61
CA TYR A 104 -3.98 -3.84 -1.43
C TYR A 104 -3.85 -5.22 -2.10
N ALA A 105 -2.62 -5.62 -2.41
CA ALA A 105 -2.31 -6.99 -2.84
C ALA A 105 -0.98 -7.48 -2.24
N VAL A 106 -0.94 -8.71 -1.72
CA VAL A 106 0.28 -9.32 -1.17
C VAL A 106 1.25 -9.68 -2.30
N THR A 107 2.51 -9.29 -2.16
CA THR A 107 3.59 -9.47 -3.16
C THR A 107 4.87 -10.06 -2.56
N GLY A 108 5.89 -10.27 -3.39
CA GLY A 108 7.23 -10.74 -3.01
C GLY A 108 7.23 -12.19 -2.51
N VAL A 109 8.16 -12.51 -1.60
CA VAL A 109 8.36 -13.88 -1.09
C VAL A 109 7.13 -14.42 -0.38
N ALA A 110 6.39 -13.57 0.33
CA ALA A 110 5.15 -13.99 0.98
C ALA A 110 4.12 -14.45 -0.07
N CYS A 111 4.01 -13.74 -1.19
CA CYS A 111 3.15 -14.16 -2.31
C CYS A 111 3.63 -15.48 -2.93
N LEU A 112 4.93 -15.63 -3.20
CA LEU A 112 5.50 -16.89 -3.70
C LEU A 112 5.13 -18.08 -2.79
N ILE A 113 5.26 -17.91 -1.46
CA ILE A 113 4.90 -18.96 -0.49
C ILE A 113 3.40 -19.30 -0.55
N MET A 114 2.54 -18.30 -0.71
CA MET A 114 1.10 -18.53 -0.84
C MET A 114 0.76 -19.39 -2.08
N HIS A 115 1.58 -19.30 -3.12
CA HIS A 115 1.52 -20.14 -4.33
C HIS A 115 2.26 -21.47 -4.23
N GLY A 116 2.87 -21.79 -3.07
CA GLY A 116 3.53 -23.07 -2.81
C GLY A 116 5.05 -23.05 -2.86
N PHE A 117 5.69 -21.88 -2.98
CA PHE A 117 7.15 -21.80 -2.96
C PHE A 117 7.74 -22.19 -1.60
N GLY A 118 8.72 -23.10 -1.60
CA GLY A 118 9.41 -23.58 -0.39
C GLY A 118 10.88 -23.13 -0.26
N GLY A 119 11.40 -22.32 -1.18
CA GLY A 119 12.85 -22.09 -1.29
C GLY A 119 13.46 -21.14 -0.26
N ARG A 120 12.69 -20.22 0.32
CA ARG A 120 13.15 -19.32 1.41
C ARG A 120 12.00 -18.77 2.25
N LEU A 121 12.31 -18.35 3.47
CA LEU A 121 11.35 -17.76 4.40
C LEU A 121 11.47 -16.23 4.44
N PRO A 122 10.35 -15.48 4.37
CA PRO A 122 10.35 -14.03 4.51
C PRO A 122 10.47 -13.60 5.97
N THR A 123 11.10 -12.46 6.21
CA THR A 123 11.06 -11.76 7.50
C THR A 123 9.88 -10.78 7.60
N HIS A 124 9.25 -10.45 6.47
CA HIS A 124 8.12 -9.53 6.36
C HIS A 124 7.19 -9.92 5.21
N VAL A 125 5.91 -9.56 5.32
CA VAL A 125 4.93 -9.66 4.23
C VAL A 125 4.92 -8.33 3.48
N SER A 126 5.23 -8.36 2.19
CA SER A 126 5.14 -7.16 1.35
C SER A 126 3.75 -7.03 0.75
N VAL A 127 3.21 -5.82 0.71
CA VAL A 127 1.94 -5.50 0.06
C VAL A 127 2.12 -4.32 -0.90
N LEU A 128 1.51 -4.41 -2.07
CA LEU A 128 1.29 -3.29 -2.97
C LEU A 128 0.00 -2.58 -2.58
N CYS A 129 -0.02 -1.27 -2.65
CA CYS A 129 -1.22 -0.46 -2.47
C CYS A 129 -1.07 0.89 -3.21
N PRO A 130 -2.17 1.53 -3.64
CA PRO A 130 -2.10 2.87 -4.19
C PRO A 130 -1.51 3.88 -3.18
N GLU A 131 -0.76 4.88 -3.66
CA GLU A 131 -0.11 5.88 -2.79
C GLU A 131 -1.10 6.60 -1.85
N HIS A 132 -2.33 6.89 -2.30
CA HIS A 132 -3.34 7.56 -1.46
C HIS A 132 -3.77 6.71 -0.24
N CYS A 133 -3.58 5.38 -0.29
CA CYS A 133 -3.94 4.47 0.79
C CYS A 133 -2.92 4.42 1.92
N LYS A 134 -1.74 5.03 1.77
CA LYS A 134 -0.64 5.00 2.75
C LYS A 134 -1.10 5.30 4.18
N ASN A 135 -1.74 6.44 4.39
CA ASN A 135 -2.21 6.87 5.71
C ASN A 135 -3.43 6.09 6.18
N VAL A 136 -4.31 5.71 5.24
CA VAL A 136 -5.53 4.96 5.51
C VAL A 136 -5.19 3.57 6.05
N MET A 137 -4.32 2.82 5.35
CA MET A 137 -3.89 1.49 5.77
C MET A 137 -3.22 1.51 7.13
N ARG A 138 -2.34 2.47 7.37
CA ARG A 138 -1.65 2.62 8.65
C ARG A 138 -2.61 2.95 9.80
N SER A 139 -3.55 3.87 9.58
CA SER A 139 -4.51 4.29 10.62
C SER A 139 -5.48 3.17 10.97
N TRP A 140 -5.99 2.45 9.97
CA TRP A 140 -6.84 1.29 10.19
C TRP A 140 -6.09 0.16 10.89
N ALA A 141 -4.85 -0.11 10.49
CA ALA A 141 -4.03 -1.10 11.18
C ALA A 141 -3.80 -0.70 12.65
N ALA A 142 -3.49 0.58 12.93
CA ALA A 142 -3.34 1.10 14.28
C ALA A 142 -4.60 0.90 15.13
N ALA A 143 -5.78 1.14 14.57
CA ALA A 143 -7.06 0.89 15.23
C ALA A 143 -7.30 -0.59 15.58
N ARG A 144 -6.56 -1.52 14.96
CA ARG A 144 -6.59 -2.97 15.24
C ARG A 144 -5.49 -3.42 16.20
N GLY A 145 -4.80 -2.49 16.86
CA GLY A 145 -3.80 -2.80 17.88
C GLY A 145 -2.48 -3.34 17.34
N VAL A 146 -2.14 -3.03 16.08
CA VAL A 146 -0.81 -3.37 15.52
C VAL A 146 0.29 -2.48 16.12
N VAL A 147 1.53 -2.93 16.00
CA VAL A 147 2.72 -2.11 16.32
C VAL A 147 3.03 -1.19 15.14
N LEU A 148 3.12 0.12 15.37
CA LEU A 148 3.55 1.06 14.34
C LEU A 148 5.08 1.25 14.41
N TYR A 149 5.75 1.17 13.26
CA TYR A 149 7.16 1.52 13.15
C TYR A 149 7.32 3.02 12.85
N PRO A 150 8.48 3.65 13.14
CA PRO A 150 8.72 5.06 12.79
C PRO A 150 8.59 5.33 11.29
N THR A 151 8.92 4.33 10.45
CA THR A 151 8.68 4.40 9.01
C THR A 151 7.19 4.32 8.70
N GLU A 152 6.73 5.18 7.80
CA GLU A 152 5.36 5.18 7.30
C GLU A 152 5.09 4.01 6.35
N LYS A 153 6.10 3.22 6.00
CA LYS A 153 6.00 2.08 5.07
C LYS A 153 5.80 0.74 5.76
N GLU A 154 5.81 0.69 7.09
CA GLU A 154 5.75 -0.60 7.80
C GLU A 154 4.86 -0.55 9.04
N PHE A 155 4.23 -1.68 9.34
CA PHE A 155 3.52 -1.94 10.60
C PHE A 155 3.70 -3.42 11.01
N GLY A 156 3.41 -3.73 12.25
CA GLY A 156 3.69 -5.02 12.88
C GLY A 156 2.43 -5.70 13.40
N VAL A 157 2.06 -6.82 12.78
CA VAL A 157 0.90 -7.62 13.16
C VAL A 157 1.26 -8.55 14.32
N LEU A 158 0.43 -8.54 15.36
CA LEU A 158 0.50 -9.51 16.46
C LEU A 158 -0.49 -10.63 16.18
N LEU A 159 0.01 -11.83 15.92
CA LEU A 159 -0.83 -13.00 15.70
C LEU A 159 -1.24 -13.62 17.04
N ALA A 160 -2.49 -14.05 17.14
CA ALA A 160 -3.00 -14.74 18.34
C ALA A 160 -2.13 -15.97 18.69
N GLY A 161 -1.81 -16.18 19.96
CA GLY A 161 -0.95 -17.30 20.38
C GLY A 161 0.56 -17.09 20.13
N GLU A 162 0.98 -16.01 19.47
CA GLU A 162 2.40 -15.63 19.32
C GLU A 162 2.72 -14.45 20.24
N LYS A 163 3.03 -14.73 21.51
CA LYS A 163 3.20 -13.67 22.53
C LYS A 163 4.42 -12.78 22.33
N SER A 164 5.47 -13.26 21.64
CA SER A 164 6.77 -12.54 21.52
C SER A 164 7.17 -12.16 20.09
N HIS A 165 6.36 -12.48 19.08
CA HIS A 165 6.71 -12.23 17.68
C HIS A 165 5.79 -11.19 17.05
N VAL A 166 6.39 -10.13 16.51
CA VAL A 166 5.70 -9.14 15.68
C VAL A 166 5.99 -9.47 14.22
N ARG A 167 4.93 -9.74 13.46
CA ARG A 167 5.03 -10.06 12.03
C ARG A 167 4.95 -8.79 11.22
N ARG A 168 6.07 -8.42 10.58
CA ARG A 168 6.17 -7.16 9.86
C ARG A 168 5.41 -7.22 8.54
N VAL A 169 4.67 -6.16 8.24
CA VAL A 169 4.06 -5.89 6.95
C VAL A 169 4.74 -4.66 6.37
N ARG A 170 5.27 -4.78 5.16
CA ARG A 170 5.92 -3.71 4.40
C ARG A 170 5.04 -3.28 3.25
N MET A 171 4.81 -1.98 3.13
CA MET A 171 3.97 -1.36 2.13
C MET A 171 4.86 -0.81 1.02
N LYS A 172 4.59 -1.25 -0.21
CA LYS A 172 5.10 -0.72 -1.46
C LYS A 172 3.98 0.08 -2.11
N PHE A 173 4.26 1.31 -2.50
CA PHE A 173 3.26 2.20 -3.08
C PHE A 173 3.43 2.26 -4.59
N VAL A 174 2.30 2.25 -5.29
CA VAL A 174 2.21 2.35 -6.75
C VAL A 174 1.20 3.44 -7.11
N SER A 175 1.23 3.90 -8.37
CA SER A 175 0.19 4.81 -8.87
C SER A 175 -1.17 4.10 -8.92
N GLU A 176 -2.25 4.88 -9.05
CA GLU A 176 -3.61 4.34 -9.19
C GLU A 176 -3.73 3.47 -10.43
N GLU A 177 -3.19 3.94 -11.54
CA GLU A 177 -3.19 3.24 -12.82
C GLU A 177 -2.37 1.96 -12.73
N GLY A 178 -1.21 2.02 -12.05
CA GLY A 178 -0.37 0.86 -11.79
C GLY A 178 -1.08 -0.18 -10.93
N PHE A 179 -1.85 0.25 -9.93
CA PHE A 179 -2.63 -0.68 -9.10
C PHE A 179 -3.85 -1.24 -9.83
N ALA A 180 -4.51 -0.46 -10.67
CA ALA A 180 -5.71 -0.90 -11.40
C ALA A 180 -5.41 -2.05 -12.38
N GLY A 181 -4.19 -2.11 -12.91
CA GLY A 181 -3.73 -3.20 -13.78
C GLY A 181 -3.29 -4.47 -13.05
N ILE A 182 -3.28 -4.48 -11.72
CA ILE A 182 -2.85 -5.65 -10.93
C ILE A 182 -3.94 -6.72 -10.90
N GLU A 183 -3.59 -7.92 -11.35
CA GLU A 183 -4.42 -9.10 -11.19
C GLU A 183 -4.16 -9.75 -9.82
N THR A 184 -5.23 -10.08 -9.11
CA THR A 184 -5.17 -10.70 -7.78
C THR A 184 -6.03 -11.94 -7.67
N VAL A 185 -5.56 -12.90 -6.91
CA VAL A 185 -6.30 -14.08 -6.46
C VAL A 185 -6.64 -13.95 -4.97
N TYR A 186 -7.81 -14.44 -4.58
CA TYR A 186 -8.22 -14.46 -3.18
C TYR A 186 -7.71 -15.73 -2.49
N MET A 187 -6.81 -15.56 -1.52
CA MET A 187 -6.25 -16.67 -0.75
C MET A 187 -6.34 -16.35 0.72
N ARG A 188 -6.93 -17.28 1.50
CA ARG A 188 -7.03 -17.16 2.96
C ARG A 188 -7.65 -15.83 3.40
N LYS A 189 -8.71 -15.38 2.71
CA LYS A 189 -9.40 -14.08 2.91
C LYS A 189 -8.63 -12.83 2.47
N GLY A 190 -7.35 -12.94 2.12
CA GLY A 190 -6.55 -11.81 1.62
C GLY A 190 -6.43 -11.81 0.10
N ARG A 191 -6.16 -10.62 -0.47
CA ARG A 191 -5.77 -10.47 -1.89
C ARG A 191 -4.28 -10.72 -2.04
N VAL A 192 -3.92 -11.63 -2.91
CA VAL A 192 -2.55 -12.03 -3.25
C VAL A 192 -2.37 -11.82 -4.75
N LEU A 193 -1.19 -11.39 -5.22
CA LEU A 193 -0.97 -11.27 -6.67
C LEU A 193 -1.18 -12.62 -7.37
N SER A 194 -1.76 -12.59 -8.57
CA SER A 194 -1.69 -13.75 -9.47
C SER A 194 -0.23 -14.07 -9.79
N LEU A 195 0.05 -15.31 -10.21
CA LEU A 195 1.43 -15.70 -10.54
C LEU A 195 1.98 -14.90 -11.73
N THR A 196 1.14 -14.59 -12.71
CA THR A 196 1.47 -13.72 -13.87
C THR A 196 1.91 -12.34 -13.40
N THR A 197 1.08 -11.63 -12.63
CA THR A 197 1.43 -10.30 -12.11
C THR A 197 2.62 -10.34 -11.15
N LEU A 198 2.76 -11.41 -10.37
CA LEU A 198 3.90 -11.58 -9.48
C LEU A 198 5.22 -11.67 -10.25
N VAL A 199 5.27 -12.37 -11.39
CA VAL A 199 6.46 -12.44 -12.24
C VAL A 199 6.85 -11.06 -12.73
N ASP A 200 5.91 -10.27 -13.22
CA ASP A 200 6.17 -8.91 -13.71
C ASP A 200 6.71 -8.01 -12.61
N VAL A 201 6.10 -8.02 -11.42
CA VAL A 201 6.55 -7.23 -10.27
C VAL A 201 7.95 -7.65 -9.80
N LEU A 202 8.25 -8.96 -9.79
CA LEU A 202 9.58 -9.45 -9.42
C LEU A 202 10.62 -9.09 -10.48
N ALA A 203 10.27 -9.13 -11.76
CA ALA A 203 11.13 -8.76 -12.87
C ALA A 203 11.45 -7.26 -12.84
N GLU A 204 10.45 -6.40 -12.59
CA GLU A 204 10.66 -4.97 -12.37
C GLU A 204 11.64 -4.72 -11.21
N GLU A 205 11.41 -5.35 -10.05
CA GLU A 205 12.31 -5.22 -8.88
C GLU A 205 13.73 -5.73 -9.19
N PHE A 206 13.86 -6.78 -10.01
CA PHE A 206 15.16 -7.31 -10.45
C PHE A 206 15.92 -6.32 -11.36
N MET A 207 15.19 -5.65 -12.26
CA MET A 207 15.74 -4.66 -13.18
C MET A 207 16.12 -3.36 -12.48
N GLU A 208 15.34 -2.94 -11.48
CA GLU A 208 15.60 -1.73 -10.68
C GLU A 208 16.80 -1.88 -9.74
N MET A 209 17.21 -3.10 -9.38
CA MET A 209 18.42 -3.36 -8.59
C MET A 209 19.68 -2.95 -9.38
N THR A 210 20.05 -1.69 -9.33
CA THR A 210 21.29 -1.14 -9.91
C THR A 210 22.36 -0.91 -8.83
N GLY A 211 23.62 -1.18 -9.18
CA GLY A 211 24.80 -0.96 -8.31
C GLY A 211 25.26 -2.18 -7.50
N ASP A 212 26.19 -1.94 -6.56
CA ASP A 212 26.89 -2.91 -5.70
C ASP A 212 25.99 -3.57 -4.63
N ARG A 213 24.67 -3.43 -4.76
CA ARG A 213 23.68 -4.03 -3.86
C ARG A 213 23.58 -5.52 -4.17
N THR A 214 24.50 -6.27 -3.55
CA THR A 214 24.51 -7.70 -3.24
C THR A 214 23.99 -8.59 -4.37
N GLY A 215 24.90 -9.20 -5.13
CA GLY A 215 24.56 -10.24 -6.11
C GLY A 215 23.62 -11.33 -5.55
N GLU A 216 23.69 -11.60 -4.24
CA GLU A 216 22.75 -12.47 -3.51
C GLU A 216 21.28 -12.03 -3.64
N GLY A 217 20.97 -10.74 -3.47
CA GLY A 217 19.60 -10.24 -3.62
C GLY A 217 19.03 -10.47 -5.02
N ARG A 218 19.86 -10.26 -6.05
CA ARG A 218 19.51 -10.57 -7.45
C ARG A 218 19.35 -12.05 -7.70
N LEU A 219 20.23 -12.91 -7.16
CA LEU A 219 20.09 -14.36 -7.27
C LEU A 219 18.79 -14.86 -6.62
N LEU A 220 18.43 -14.31 -5.46
CA LEU A 220 17.20 -14.67 -4.75
C LEU A 220 15.92 -14.20 -5.46
N LEU A 221 15.95 -13.05 -6.14
CA LEU A 221 14.86 -12.61 -6.99
C LEU A 221 14.78 -13.46 -8.27
N GLY A 222 15.91 -13.67 -8.94
CA GLY A 222 16.00 -14.50 -10.14
C GLY A 222 15.47 -15.91 -9.91
N GLY A 223 15.86 -16.56 -8.81
CA GLY A 223 15.32 -17.87 -8.43
C GLY A 223 13.82 -17.86 -8.17
N GLY A 224 13.28 -16.77 -7.60
CA GLY A 224 11.83 -16.59 -7.42
C GLY A 224 11.08 -16.40 -8.75
N ILE A 225 11.66 -15.64 -9.68
CA ILE A 225 11.12 -15.43 -11.04
C ILE A 225 11.09 -16.75 -11.80
N ILE A 226 12.20 -17.49 -11.83
CA ILE A 226 12.29 -18.80 -12.50
C ILE A 226 11.25 -19.75 -11.94
N TRP A 227 11.18 -19.88 -10.62
CA TRP A 227 10.19 -20.76 -9.98
C TRP A 227 8.75 -20.37 -10.33
N ALA A 228 8.42 -19.07 -10.30
CA ALA A 228 7.07 -18.61 -10.61
C ALA A 228 6.71 -18.85 -12.10
N ALA A 229 7.67 -18.67 -13.01
CA ALA A 229 7.49 -18.96 -14.43
C ALA A 229 7.31 -20.47 -14.68
N GLU A 230 8.11 -21.33 -14.06
CA GLU A 230 7.94 -22.79 -14.13
C GLU A 230 6.55 -23.19 -13.61
N ARG A 231 6.12 -22.60 -12.49
CA ARG A 231 4.81 -22.86 -11.91
C ARG A 231 3.65 -22.45 -12.83
N LEU A 232 3.79 -21.34 -13.55
CA LEU A 232 2.80 -20.92 -14.57
C LEU A 232 2.70 -21.95 -15.71
N VAL A 233 3.83 -22.47 -16.17
CA VAL A 233 3.86 -23.50 -17.22
C VAL A 233 3.19 -24.79 -16.75
N GLU A 234 3.41 -25.21 -15.50
CA GLU A 234 2.78 -26.40 -14.91
C GLU A 234 1.26 -26.29 -14.78
N MET A 235 0.73 -25.09 -14.44
CA MET A 235 -0.70 -24.91 -14.23
C MET A 235 -1.49 -24.84 -15.54
N GLY A 236 -0.83 -24.52 -16.67
CA GLY A 236 -1.49 -24.34 -17.95
C GLY A 236 -2.49 -23.17 -17.98
N PRO A 237 -3.14 -22.91 -19.12
CA PRO A 237 -4.09 -21.81 -19.26
C PRO A 237 -5.41 -22.02 -18.49
N GLU A 238 -5.74 -23.25 -18.10
CA GLU A 238 -6.98 -23.59 -17.39
C GLU A 238 -6.89 -23.46 -15.86
N GLY A 239 -5.70 -23.19 -15.31
CA GLY A 239 -5.45 -23.04 -13.87
C GLY A 239 -5.41 -21.59 -13.37
N LEU A 240 -5.83 -20.63 -14.21
CA LEU A 240 -5.74 -19.18 -13.95
C LEU A 240 -7.07 -18.55 -13.49
N ASP A 241 -8.14 -19.34 -13.31
CA ASP A 241 -9.47 -18.87 -12.85
C ASP A 241 -9.61 -18.80 -11.31
#